data_AF-A0A4Q9PHA3-F1
#
_entry.id   AF-A0A4Q9PHA3-F1
#
_cell.length_a   1.000
_cell.length_b   1.000
_cell.length_c   1.000
_cell.angle_alpha   90.00
_cell.angle_beta   90.00
_cell.angle_gamma   90.00
#
_symmetry.space_group_name_H-M   'P 1'
#
loop_
_entity.id
_entity.type
_entity.pdbx_description
1 polymer ?
#
loop_
_entity_poly.entity_id
_entity_poly.type
_entity_poly.pdbx_seq_one_letter_code
_entity_poly.pdbx_strand_id
1 'polypeptide(L)'
;MVDVVRDRDKHCQVSSHQYVHRDRGDDWISLEVAHIYPHAYASKMVRGNHIMKLCGYGGVVNRAPNAEGADRSGNAFLLRSDMHQYFDAYHWSIDKVRGELSYNR
;
A
#
# COMPACT_ATOMS: atom_id res chain seq x y z
N MET A 1 11.24 -5.34 1.82
CA MET A 1 10.17 -4.47 1.27
C MET A 1 9.72 -3.41 2.27
N VAL A 2 9.40 -3.79 3.51
CA VAL A 2 8.92 -2.87 4.57
C VAL A 2 9.82 -1.65 4.79
N ASP A 3 11.13 -1.84 4.99
CA ASP A 3 12.03 -0.71 5.28
C ASP A 3 12.15 0.27 4.11
N VAL A 4 12.07 -0.24 2.86
CA VAL A 4 12.07 0.60 1.65
C VAL A 4 10.80 1.46 1.57
N VAL A 5 9.65 0.89 1.94
CA VAL A 5 8.38 1.64 1.99
C VAL A 5 8.39 2.67 3.11
N ARG A 6 8.91 2.30 4.29
CA ARG A 6 9.04 3.22 5.43
C ARG A 6 9.94 4.42 5.12
N ASP A 7 11.10 4.17 4.51
CA ASP A 7 12.01 5.25 4.10
C ASP A 7 11.45 6.08 2.94
N ARG A 8 10.73 5.47 2.00
CA ARG A 8 10.06 6.21 0.91
C ARG A 8 8.95 7.12 1.43
N ASP A 9 8.06 6.58 2.26
CA ASP A 9 6.81 7.27 2.62
C ASP A 9 6.97 8.13 3.87
N LYS A 10 7.61 7.64 4.93
CA LYS A 10 7.81 8.36 6.22
C LYS A 10 6.54 8.85 6.93
N HIS A 11 5.36 8.67 6.34
CA HIS A 11 4.08 9.06 6.91
C HIS A 11 2.95 8.25 6.27
N CYS A 12 1.81 8.20 6.94
CA CYS A 12 0.57 7.66 6.41
C CYS A 12 0.12 8.45 5.17
N GLN A 13 0.00 7.78 4.03
CA GLN A 13 -0.34 8.42 2.75
C GLN A 13 -1.75 9.03 2.67
N VAL A 14 -2.62 8.72 3.65
CA VAL A 14 -4.00 9.22 3.70
C VAL A 14 -4.15 10.39 4.68
N SER A 15 -3.50 10.33 5.83
CA SER A 15 -3.70 11.30 6.93
C SER A 15 -2.50 12.20 7.20
N SER A 16 -1.38 11.97 6.51
CA SER A 16 -0.09 12.61 6.78
C SER A 16 0.46 12.35 8.19
N HIS A 17 -0.11 11.40 8.95
CA HIS A 17 0.39 11.01 10.26
C HIS A 17 1.82 10.46 10.15
N GLN A 18 2.78 11.09 10.82
CA GLN A 18 4.19 10.77 10.74
C GLN A 18 4.58 9.67 11.74
N TYR A 19 5.69 8.98 11.46
CA TYR A 19 6.34 8.14 12.47
C TYR A 19 6.92 9.02 13.59
N VAL A 20 7.18 8.42 14.75
CA VAL A 20 7.75 9.15 15.88
C VAL A 20 9.24 8.84 15.99
N HIS A 21 10.09 9.83 15.77
CA HIS A 21 11.52 9.69 16.07
C HIS A 21 11.75 9.76 17.59
N ARG A 22 12.52 8.82 18.14
CA ARG A 22 12.94 8.81 19.55
C ARG A 22 14.45 8.60 19.67
N ASP A 23 15.01 8.89 20.84
CA ASP A 23 16.45 8.72 21.12
C ASP A 23 16.95 7.29 20.88
N ARG A 24 16.08 6.29 20.97
CA ARG A 24 16.38 4.87 20.71
C ARG A 24 16.07 4.40 19.28
N GLY A 25 15.75 5.32 18.38
CA GLY A 25 15.36 5.05 16.99
C GLY A 25 13.91 5.38 16.66
N ASP A 26 13.54 5.11 15.42
CA ASP A 26 12.22 5.42 14.86
C ASP A 26 11.15 4.45 15.38
N ASP A 27 10.08 5.00 15.93
CA ASP A 27 8.88 4.28 16.33
C ASP A 27 7.83 4.30 15.20
N TRP A 28 7.60 3.13 14.63
CA TRP A 28 6.65 2.87 13.56
C TRP A 28 5.36 2.20 14.07
N ILE A 29 5.14 2.08 15.39
CA ILE A 29 4.04 1.26 15.94
C ILE A 29 2.64 1.70 15.46
N SER A 30 2.47 2.97 15.11
CA SER A 30 1.21 3.50 14.59
C SER A 30 1.07 3.36 13.08
N LEU A 31 2.09 2.84 12.38
CA LEU A 31 2.20 2.81 10.93
C LEU A 31 2.53 1.40 10.41
N GLU A 32 1.74 0.96 9.44
CA GLU A 32 1.85 -0.35 8.81
C GLU A 32 1.98 -0.24 7.30
N VAL A 33 2.72 -1.19 6.72
CA VAL A 33 2.88 -1.30 5.27
C VAL A 33 1.71 -2.12 4.73
N ALA A 34 0.87 -1.46 3.94
CA ALA A 34 -0.30 -2.03 3.31
C ALA A 34 -0.01 -2.38 1.85
N HIS A 35 -0.39 -3.60 1.43
CA HIS A 35 -0.27 -4.00 0.03
C HIS A 35 -1.47 -3.50 -0.77
N ILE A 36 -1.23 -2.87 -1.92
CA ILE A 36 -2.31 -2.45 -2.82
C ILE A 36 -2.98 -3.67 -3.44
N TYR A 37 -2.18 -4.63 -3.93
CA TYR A 37 -2.66 -5.96 -4.31
C TYR A 37 -2.33 -6.97 -3.21
N PRO A 38 -3.34 -7.59 -2.58
CA PRO A 38 -3.09 -8.52 -1.49
C PRO A 38 -2.32 -9.75 -1.95
N HIS A 39 -1.39 -10.21 -1.11
CA HIS A 39 -0.60 -11.43 -1.34
C HIS A 39 -1.46 -12.67 -1.60
N ALA A 40 -2.60 -12.79 -0.91
CA ALA A 40 -3.53 -13.91 -1.06
C ALA A 40 -4.08 -14.07 -2.49
N TYR A 41 -4.07 -13.00 -3.29
CA TYR A 41 -4.52 -13.01 -4.68
C TYR A 41 -3.39 -13.15 -5.70
N ALA A 42 -2.12 -13.11 -5.28
CA ALA A 42 -0.97 -13.23 -6.17
C ALA A 42 -0.95 -14.57 -6.95
N SER A 43 -1.48 -15.65 -6.38
CA SER A 43 -1.60 -16.96 -7.05
C SER A 43 -2.93 -17.16 -7.82
N LYS A 44 -3.98 -16.41 -7.48
CA LYS A 44 -5.33 -16.57 -8.07
C LYS A 44 -5.63 -15.58 -9.20
N MET A 45 -4.86 -14.51 -9.35
CA MET A 45 -5.10 -13.45 -10.34
C MET A 45 -4.75 -13.80 -11.79
N VAL A 46 -4.34 -15.04 -12.10
CA VAL A 46 -3.99 -15.46 -13.47
C VAL A 46 -5.18 -15.43 -14.45
N ARG A 47 -6.44 -15.31 -13.98
CA ARG A 47 -7.65 -15.50 -14.83
C ARG A 47 -8.43 -14.27 -15.28
N GLY A 48 -7.94 -13.04 -15.12
CA GLY A 48 -8.70 -11.85 -15.58
C GLY A 48 -7.84 -10.69 -16.04
N ASN A 49 -8.13 -10.13 -17.22
CA ASN A 49 -7.41 -9.04 -17.89
C ASN A 49 -7.60 -7.64 -17.23
N HIS A 50 -7.60 -7.54 -15.91
CA HIS A 50 -7.67 -6.24 -15.23
C HIS A 50 -6.26 -5.66 -15.03
N ILE A 51 -5.77 -4.93 -16.03
CA ILE A 51 -4.50 -4.19 -15.96
C ILE A 51 -4.73 -2.86 -15.24
N MET A 52 -4.41 -2.83 -13.94
CA MET A 52 -4.41 -1.60 -13.15
C MET A 52 -2.97 -1.04 -13.00
N LYS A 53 -2.52 -0.26 -14.01
CA LYS A 53 -1.35 0.64 -13.94
C LYS A 53 -1.51 1.73 -12.87
N LEU A 54 -0.97 1.53 -11.67
CA LEU A 54 -0.83 2.64 -10.71
C LEU A 54 0.42 3.42 -11.10
N CYS A 55 0.24 4.53 -11.82
CA CYS A 55 1.28 5.53 -12.03
C CYS A 55 0.93 6.72 -11.13
N GLY A 56 1.71 6.92 -10.07
CA GLY A 56 1.52 8.04 -9.13
C GLY A 56 2.47 8.00 -7.93
N TYR A 57 2.92 6.80 -7.53
CA TYR A 57 3.76 6.59 -6.34
C TYR A 57 5.18 6.06 -6.65
N GLY A 58 5.83 6.63 -7.67
CA GLY A 58 7.27 6.39 -7.91
C GLY A 58 7.63 5.04 -8.52
N GLY A 59 6.69 4.31 -9.11
CA GLY A 59 7.00 3.10 -9.87
C GLY A 59 5.78 2.50 -10.53
N VAL A 60 5.92 2.04 -11.78
CA VAL A 60 4.88 1.26 -12.47
C VAL A 60 4.77 -0.08 -11.76
N VAL A 61 3.67 -0.32 -11.06
CA VAL A 61 3.35 -1.67 -10.54
C VAL A 61 2.92 -2.54 -11.73
N ASN A 62 3.91 -3.12 -12.42
CA ASN A 62 3.62 -4.19 -13.37
C ASN A 62 3.12 -5.40 -12.58
N ARG A 63 1.96 -5.91 -12.98
CA ARG A 63 1.27 -7.05 -12.37
C ARG A 63 2.25 -8.17 -12.06
N ALA A 64 2.29 -8.55 -10.79
CA ALA A 64 3.09 -9.65 -10.32
C ALA A 64 2.35 -10.97 -10.54
N PRO A 65 2.88 -11.89 -11.36
CA PRO A 65 2.26 -13.20 -11.58
C PRO A 65 2.47 -14.17 -10.40
N ASN A 66 3.23 -13.77 -9.38
CA ASN A 66 3.64 -14.61 -8.26
C ASN A 66 3.78 -13.79 -6.96
N ALA A 67 3.90 -14.49 -5.83
CA ALA A 67 4.03 -13.87 -4.51
C ALA A 67 5.22 -12.91 -4.43
N GLU A 68 6.34 -13.22 -5.07
CA GLU A 68 7.54 -12.37 -5.11
C GLU A 68 7.31 -11.03 -5.82
N GLY A 69 6.46 -11.00 -6.85
CA GLY A 69 6.15 -9.73 -7.48
C GLY A 69 5.16 -8.89 -6.64
N ALA A 70 4.35 -9.53 -5.80
CA ALA A 70 3.43 -8.83 -4.91
C ALA A 70 4.18 -8.17 -3.74
N ASP A 71 5.29 -8.77 -3.29
CA ASP A 71 6.21 -8.24 -2.28
C ASP A 71 7.19 -7.21 -2.88
N ARG A 72 6.66 -6.13 -3.47
CA ARG A 72 7.45 -5.03 -4.03
C ARG A 72 7.04 -3.72 -3.41
N SER A 73 8.01 -2.85 -3.15
CA SER A 73 7.74 -1.52 -2.56
C SER A 73 6.78 -0.68 -3.39
N GLY A 74 6.75 -0.85 -4.72
CA GLY A 74 5.76 -0.20 -5.60
C GLY A 74 4.32 -0.67 -5.36
N ASN A 75 4.12 -1.91 -4.91
CA ASN A 75 2.80 -2.49 -4.60
C ASN A 75 2.39 -2.26 -3.14
N ALA A 76 3.06 -1.36 -2.42
CA ALA A 76 2.74 -1.10 -1.04
C ALA A 76 2.91 0.37 -0.69
N PHE A 77 2.23 0.80 0.36
CA PHE A 77 2.29 2.15 0.90
C PHE A 77 2.08 2.14 2.40
N LEU A 78 2.53 3.20 3.06
CA LEU A 78 2.44 3.31 4.50
C LEU A 78 1.09 3.90 4.93
N LEU A 79 0.43 3.22 5.85
CA LEU A 79 -0.86 3.63 6.43
C LEU A 79 -0.78 3.65 7.95
N ARG A 80 -1.71 4.36 8.59
CA ARG A 80 -1.96 4.12 10.01
C ARG A 80 -2.55 2.73 10.21
N SER A 81 -2.19 2.07 11.30
CA SER A 81 -2.70 0.71 11.61
C SER A 81 -4.23 0.61 11.57
N ASP A 82 -4.95 1.62 12.07
CA ASP A 82 -6.41 1.64 12.03
C ASP A 82 -6.96 1.78 10.60
N MET A 83 -6.36 2.65 9.78
CA MET A 83 -6.75 2.81 8.38
C MET A 83 -6.43 1.58 7.54
N HIS A 84 -5.32 0.90 7.84
CA HIS A 84 -4.91 -0.34 7.17
C HIS A 84 -5.95 -1.44 7.36
N GLN A 85 -6.48 -1.62 8.57
CA GLN A 85 -7.55 -2.59 8.83
C GLN A 85 -8.79 -2.34 7.96
N TYR A 86 -9.21 -1.08 7.80
CA TYR A 86 -10.34 -0.73 6.93
C TYR A 86 -10.03 -0.93 5.45
N PHE A 87 -8.78 -0.70 5.04
CA PHE A 87 -8.34 -0.89 3.66
C PHE A 87 -8.38 -2.36 3.26
N ASP A 88 -7.78 -3.24 4.08
CA ASP A 88 -7.74 -4.68 3.84
C ASP A 88 -9.12 -5.34 3.88
N ALA A 89 -10.04 -4.76 4.66
CA ALA A 89 -11.44 -5.17 4.71
C ALA A 89 -12.31 -4.57 3.58
N TYR A 90 -11.70 -3.86 2.62
CA TYR A 90 -12.38 -3.25 1.46
C TYR A 90 -13.43 -2.19 1.83
N HIS A 91 -13.35 -1.57 3.00
CA HIS A 91 -14.24 -0.46 3.36
C HIS A 91 -13.94 0.82 2.55
N TRP A 92 -12.74 0.93 1.98
CA TRP A 92 -12.36 2.00 1.06
C TRP A 92 -11.28 1.50 0.10
N SER A 93 -11.08 2.22 -1.00
CA SER A 93 -10.10 1.85 -2.04
C SER A 93 -9.47 3.07 -2.68
N ILE A 94 -8.34 2.87 -3.34
CA ILE A 94 -7.69 3.92 -4.15
C ILE A 94 -8.25 3.85 -5.57
N ASP A 95 -8.83 4.94 -6.05
CA ASP A 95 -9.21 5.08 -7.46
C ASP A 95 -8.02 5.58 -8.29
N LYS A 96 -7.95 5.08 -9.51
CA LYS A 96 -6.90 5.30 -10.49
C LYS A 96 -7.10 6.59 -11.29
N VAL A 97 -8.31 7.17 -11.26
CA VAL A 97 -8.71 8.23 -12.21
C VAL A 97 -8.38 9.64 -11.71
N ARG A 98 -8.23 9.85 -10.40
CA ARG A 98 -7.80 11.11 -9.79
C ARG A 98 -7.05 10.77 -8.52
N GLY A 99 -6.10 11.60 -8.09
CA GLY A 99 -5.47 11.48 -6.76
C GLY A 99 -6.44 11.81 -5.61
N GLU A 100 -7.66 11.27 -5.66
CA GLU A 100 -8.74 11.48 -4.70
C GLU A 100 -9.27 10.12 -4.24
N LEU A 101 -9.37 9.95 -2.92
CA LEU A 101 -9.87 8.76 -2.26
C LEU A 101 -11.35 8.55 -2.59
N SER A 102 -11.72 7.37 -3.07
CA SER A 102 -13.13 7.00 -3.29
C SER A 102 -13.62 6.08 -2.16
N TYR A 103 -14.77 6.43 -1.58
CA TYR A 103 -15.46 5.61 -0.59
C TYR A 103 -16.52 4.75 -1.29
N ASN A 104 -16.50 3.44 -1.04
CA ASN A 104 -17.57 2.55 -1.49
C ASN A 104 -18.73 2.66 -0.49
N ARG A 105 -19.93 3.02 -0.96
CA ARG A 105 -21.19 2.91 -0.22
C ARG A 105 -21.80 1.54 -0.43
#